data_AF-A0A2N2KU67-F1
#
_entry.id   AF-A0A2N2KU67-F1
#
_cell.length_a   1.000
_cell.length_b   1.000
_cell.length_c   1.000
_cell.angle_alpha   90.00
_cell.angle_beta   90.00
_cell.angle_gamma   90.00
#
_symmetry.space_group_name_H-M   'P 1'
#
loop_
_entity.id
_entity.type
_entity.pdbx_description
1 polymer ?
#
loop_
_entity_poly.entity_id
_entity_poly.type
_entity_poly.pdbx_seq_one_letter_code
_entity_poly.pdbx_strand_id
1 'polypeptide(L)'
;MFDAKNIIRSMGESLFGGYNGVQIFLAPLTLLYLLQSNSMLSSITSLFSFRIHYFPLLIFLVTLIFVLFMLVKIRMLYPGNMSEYIDKIVDLNISILAVVLIALIYYAISAFLGYFYGIKGILKPGLALLFKLFTTSLVLYHYSLFVWTKPLFKRGYKSTRASKALKAWGRSNKLLFAKYSLLIIVIVIASVRIYQFAMSYLLFPLLDGINQHWGVEMRFYLLPFNGISDVFINTLILSFAFLVANLFFYPIAFTINRILIKLNPLKTK
;
A
#
# COMPACT_ATOMS: atom_id res chain seq x y z
N MET A 1 13.28 -30.18 -10.93
CA MET A 1 12.33 -30.45 -9.83
C MET A 1 11.95 -29.09 -9.23
N PHE A 2 10.75 -28.58 -9.53
CA PHE A 2 10.30 -27.28 -9.04
C PHE A 2 9.90 -27.43 -7.57
N ASP A 3 10.75 -27.00 -6.64
CA ASP A 3 10.41 -26.95 -5.21
C ASP A 3 9.23 -25.99 -4.99
N ALA A 4 8.08 -26.50 -4.58
CA ALA A 4 6.88 -25.71 -4.27
C ALA A 4 7.18 -24.55 -3.30
N LYS A 5 8.13 -24.74 -2.39
CA LYS A 5 8.62 -23.72 -1.46
C LYS A 5 9.25 -22.51 -2.17
N ASN A 6 9.99 -22.74 -3.26
CA ASN A 6 10.62 -21.66 -4.04
C ASN A 6 9.59 -20.91 -4.87
N ILE A 7 8.56 -21.59 -5.38
CA ILE A 7 7.44 -20.96 -6.10
C ILE A 7 6.65 -20.05 -5.15
N ILE A 8 6.24 -20.57 -3.98
CA ILE A 8 5.48 -19.80 -2.98
C ILE A 8 6.27 -18.56 -2.55
N ARG A 9 7.58 -18.71 -2.32
CA ARG A 9 8.45 -17.59 -1.98
C ARG A 9 8.52 -16.55 -3.10
N SER A 10 8.69 -16.99 -4.34
CA SER A 10 8.75 -16.10 -5.51
C SER A 10 7.43 -15.34 -5.72
N MET A 11 6.28 -16.02 -5.58
CA MET A 11 4.95 -15.39 -5.64
C MET A 11 4.74 -14.42 -4.47
N GLY A 12 5.21 -14.75 -3.27
CA GLY A 12 5.18 -13.82 -2.15
C GLY A 12 6.03 -12.57 -2.45
N GLU A 13 7.23 -12.75 -3.00
CA GLU A 13 8.13 -11.66 -3.35
C GLU A 13 7.54 -10.79 -4.47
N SER A 14 6.79 -11.36 -5.41
CA SER A 14 6.12 -10.60 -6.47
C SER A 14 4.88 -9.84 -5.97
N LEU A 15 4.15 -10.37 -5.00
CA LEU A 15 2.93 -9.72 -4.50
C LEU A 15 3.20 -8.72 -3.36
N PHE A 16 4.16 -9.01 -2.48
CA PHE A 16 4.38 -8.25 -1.24
C PHE A 16 5.83 -7.74 -1.08
N GLY A 17 6.74 -8.10 -1.99
CA GLY A 17 8.15 -7.75 -1.89
C GLY A 17 8.45 -6.26 -2.12
N GLY A 18 9.53 -5.78 -1.48
CA GLY A 18 10.03 -4.42 -1.66
C GLY A 18 8.98 -3.36 -1.33
N TYR A 19 8.63 -2.53 -2.32
CA TYR A 19 7.62 -1.48 -2.17
C TYR A 19 6.32 -1.75 -2.95
N ASN A 20 6.08 -2.99 -3.37
CA ASN A 20 4.79 -3.37 -3.96
C ASN A 20 3.63 -3.02 -3.01
N GLY A 21 2.55 -2.49 -3.56
CA GLY A 21 1.40 -1.95 -2.84
C GLY A 21 1.44 -0.43 -2.66
N VAL A 22 2.62 0.21 -2.67
CA VAL A 22 2.73 1.69 -2.51
C VAL A 22 1.96 2.44 -3.61
N GLN A 23 1.93 1.90 -4.83
CA GLN A 23 1.31 2.53 -5.99
C GLN A 23 -0.20 2.77 -5.78
N ILE A 24 -0.89 1.86 -5.11
CA ILE A 24 -2.34 1.97 -4.87
C ILE A 24 -2.64 3.03 -3.79
N PHE A 25 -1.78 3.18 -2.78
CA PHE A 25 -1.97 4.19 -1.74
C PHE A 25 -1.56 5.61 -2.20
N LEU A 26 -0.47 5.74 -2.97
CA LEU A 26 -0.07 7.02 -3.57
C LEU A 26 -1.05 7.47 -4.65
N ALA A 27 -1.47 6.52 -5.50
CA ALA A 27 -2.27 6.73 -6.69
C ALA A 27 -3.44 5.74 -6.77
N PRO A 28 -4.52 5.94 -6.00
CA PRO A 28 -5.68 5.02 -6.00
C PRO A 28 -6.29 4.76 -7.38
N LEU A 29 -6.17 5.72 -8.30
CA LEU A 29 -6.57 5.59 -9.70
C LEU A 29 -6.01 4.33 -10.37
N THR A 30 -4.82 3.85 -9.99
CA THR A 30 -4.25 2.64 -10.58
C THR A 30 -5.07 1.39 -10.28
N LEU A 31 -5.75 1.35 -9.14
CA LEU A 31 -6.69 0.28 -8.81
C LEU A 31 -8.00 0.45 -9.59
N LEU A 32 -8.45 1.70 -9.76
CA LEU A 32 -9.69 2.01 -10.47
C LEU A 32 -9.64 1.60 -11.94
N TYR A 33 -8.48 1.66 -12.59
CA TYR A 33 -8.31 1.17 -13.97
C TYR A 33 -8.52 -0.35 -14.13
N LEU A 34 -8.42 -1.12 -13.05
CA LEU A 34 -8.69 -2.57 -13.08
C LEU A 34 -10.16 -2.90 -12.82
N LEU A 35 -10.97 -1.92 -12.39
CA LEU A 35 -12.39 -2.07 -12.12
C LEU A 35 -13.21 -1.59 -13.32
N GLN A 36 -14.33 -2.24 -13.59
CA GLN A 36 -15.25 -1.76 -14.62
C GLN A 36 -15.97 -0.50 -14.14
N SER A 37 -15.89 0.60 -14.90
CA SER A 37 -16.39 1.92 -14.51
C SER A 37 -17.90 1.93 -14.19
N ASN A 38 -18.71 1.22 -14.99
CA ASN A 38 -20.16 1.13 -14.78
C ASN A 38 -20.50 0.41 -13.47
N SER A 39 -19.81 -0.72 -13.21
CA SER A 39 -19.98 -1.49 -11.98
C SER A 39 -19.59 -0.68 -10.73
N MET A 40 -18.51 0.09 -10.84
CA MET A 40 -18.02 0.95 -9.76
C MET A 40 -19.02 2.07 -9.45
N LEU A 41 -19.54 2.75 -10.48
CA LEU A 41 -20.55 3.79 -10.32
C LEU A 41 -21.81 3.22 -9.65
N SER A 42 -22.31 2.09 -10.14
CA SER A 42 -23.48 1.41 -9.58
C SER A 42 -23.29 1.00 -8.11
N SER A 43 -22.12 0.44 -7.79
CA SER A 43 -21.76 0.05 -6.42
C SER A 43 -21.65 1.26 -5.48
N ILE A 44 -21.00 2.35 -5.91
CA ILE A 44 -20.89 3.58 -5.10
C ILE A 44 -22.25 4.22 -4.88
N THR A 45 -23.07 4.34 -5.94
CA THR A 45 -24.41 4.92 -5.84
C THR A 45 -25.29 4.09 -4.91
N SER A 46 -25.32 2.77 -5.05
CA SER A 46 -26.12 1.90 -4.15
C SER A 46 -25.68 2.03 -2.68
N LEU A 47 -24.37 2.13 -2.42
CA LEU A 47 -23.82 2.31 -1.07
C LEU A 47 -24.27 3.64 -0.44
N PHE A 48 -24.16 4.76 -1.16
CA PHE A 48 -24.44 6.09 -0.61
C PHE A 48 -25.92 6.47 -0.64
N SER A 49 -26.71 5.94 -1.58
CA SER A 49 -28.13 6.27 -1.70
C SER A 49 -29.01 5.42 -0.78
N PHE A 50 -28.80 4.10 -0.73
CA PHE A 50 -29.75 3.19 -0.08
C PHE A 50 -29.18 2.44 1.12
N ARG A 51 -27.86 2.28 1.20
CA ARG A 51 -27.21 1.36 2.15
C ARG A 51 -26.05 1.97 2.93
N ILE A 52 -26.15 3.25 3.29
CA ILE A 52 -25.07 3.98 3.99
C ILE A 52 -24.64 3.33 5.31
N HIS A 53 -25.52 2.56 5.95
CA HIS A 53 -25.24 1.80 7.17
C HIS A 53 -24.23 0.65 6.96
N TYR A 54 -23.97 0.20 5.73
CA TYR A 54 -22.91 -0.77 5.43
C TYR A 54 -21.52 -0.14 5.27
N PHE A 55 -21.44 1.19 5.15
CA PHE A 55 -20.19 1.91 4.96
C PHE A 55 -19.16 1.68 6.09
N PRO A 56 -19.52 1.66 7.39
CA PRO A 56 -18.58 1.35 8.46
C PRO A 56 -18.00 -0.07 8.35
N LEU A 57 -18.82 -1.05 7.98
CA LEU A 57 -18.39 -2.43 7.79
C LEU A 57 -17.40 -2.54 6.62
N LEU A 58 -17.68 -1.86 5.50
CA LEU A 58 -16.77 -1.82 4.34
C LEU A 58 -15.42 -1.21 4.71
N ILE A 59 -15.41 -0.07 5.43
CA ILE A 59 -14.17 0.55 5.90
C ILE A 59 -13.39 -0.39 6.81
N PHE A 60 -14.08 -1.07 7.73
CA PHE A 60 -13.45 -2.03 8.64
C PHE A 60 -12.77 -3.15 7.86
N LEU A 61 -13.47 -3.78 6.90
CA LEU A 61 -12.91 -4.88 6.10
C LEU A 61 -11.72 -4.43 5.24
N VAL A 62 -11.81 -3.26 4.59
CA VAL A 62 -10.69 -2.69 3.82
C VAL A 62 -9.49 -2.42 4.73
N THR A 63 -9.72 -1.91 5.93
CA THR A 63 -8.66 -1.67 6.92
C THR A 63 -8.05 -2.98 7.39
N LEU A 64 -8.87 -4.00 7.65
CA LEU A 64 -8.41 -5.34 8.02
C LEU A 64 -7.49 -5.93 6.94
N ILE A 65 -7.86 -5.83 5.66
CA ILE A 65 -7.02 -6.26 4.54
C ILE A 65 -5.70 -5.48 4.51
N PHE A 66 -5.74 -4.17 4.73
CA PHE A 66 -4.52 -3.38 4.82
C PHE A 66 -3.60 -3.84 5.95
N VAL A 67 -4.16 -4.13 7.14
CA VAL A 67 -3.38 -4.66 8.27
C VAL A 67 -2.77 -6.02 7.92
N LEU A 68 -3.56 -6.94 7.37
CA LEU A 68 -3.06 -8.25 6.93
C LEU A 68 -1.95 -8.11 5.88
N PHE A 69 -2.12 -7.22 4.90
CA PHE A 69 -1.10 -6.89 3.92
C PHE A 69 0.18 -6.40 4.59
N MET A 70 0.08 -5.50 5.57
CA MET A 70 1.24 -4.97 6.30
C MET A 70 1.94 -6.04 7.14
N LEU A 71 1.20 -6.95 7.78
CA LEU A 71 1.75 -8.06 8.54
C LEU A 71 2.60 -8.97 7.65
N VAL A 72 2.04 -9.41 6.51
CA VAL A 72 2.77 -10.21 5.51
C VAL A 72 4.00 -9.44 5.02
N LYS A 73 3.84 -8.14 4.70
CA LYS A 73 4.94 -7.32 4.19
C LYS A 73 6.08 -7.14 5.19
N ILE A 74 5.78 -6.90 6.47
CA ILE A 74 6.78 -6.81 7.53
C ILE A 74 7.55 -8.13 7.64
N ARG A 75 6.85 -9.27 7.59
CA ARG A 75 7.48 -10.59 7.65
C ARG A 75 8.44 -10.82 6.48
N MET A 76 8.13 -10.30 5.30
CA MET A 76 8.98 -10.42 4.12
C MET A 76 10.18 -9.48 4.12
N LEU A 77 10.03 -8.25 4.63
CA LEU A 77 11.11 -7.25 4.66
C LEU A 77 12.14 -7.53 5.76
N TYR A 78 11.71 -8.07 6.90
CA TYR A 78 12.56 -8.35 8.04
C TYR A 78 12.63 -9.86 8.30
N PRO A 79 13.56 -10.58 7.65
CA PRO A 79 13.82 -11.99 7.96
C PRO A 79 14.51 -12.08 9.33
N GLY A 80 13.72 -11.99 10.39
CA GLY A 80 14.14 -12.06 11.79
C GLY A 80 13.44 -13.17 12.56
N ASN A 81 13.82 -13.32 13.82
CA ASN A 81 13.19 -14.26 14.75
C ASN A 81 11.74 -13.87 15.01
N MET A 82 10.93 -14.83 15.47
CA MET A 82 9.50 -14.61 15.75
C MET A 82 9.26 -13.49 16.77
N SER A 83 10.16 -13.32 17.76
CA SER A 83 10.09 -12.23 18.73
C SER A 83 10.19 -10.85 18.07
N GLU A 84 11.19 -10.63 17.21
CA GLU A 84 11.35 -9.37 16.48
C GLU A 84 10.14 -9.08 15.56
N TYR A 85 9.49 -10.13 15.04
CA TYR A 85 8.26 -9.98 14.26
C TYR A 85 7.08 -9.54 15.14
N ILE A 86 6.89 -10.15 16.31
CA ILE A 86 5.84 -9.77 17.26
C ILE A 86 5.99 -8.31 17.69
N ASP A 87 7.21 -7.85 17.98
CA ASP A 87 7.46 -6.44 18.33
C ASP A 87 6.98 -5.49 17.22
N LYS A 88 7.19 -5.87 15.95
CA LYS A 88 6.72 -5.09 14.80
C LYS A 88 5.20 -5.11 14.63
N ILE A 89 4.54 -6.19 15.03
CA ILE A 89 3.07 -6.26 15.10
C ILE A 89 2.55 -5.28 16.15
N VAL A 90 3.19 -5.24 17.32
CA VAL A 90 2.82 -4.30 18.38
C VAL A 90 3.01 -2.86 17.91
N ASP A 91 4.16 -2.53 17.30
CA ASP A 91 4.41 -1.21 16.70
C ASP A 91 3.33 -0.81 15.67
N LEU A 92 2.90 -1.76 14.82
CA LEU A 92 1.84 -1.54 13.82
C LEU A 92 0.51 -1.22 14.49
N ASN A 93 0.11 -1.98 15.52
CA ASN A 93 -1.14 -1.74 16.24
C ASN A 93 -1.13 -0.41 16.99
N ILE A 94 -0.02 -0.04 17.63
CA ILE A 94 0.15 1.27 18.26
C ILE A 94 0.01 2.39 17.22
N SER A 95 0.59 2.21 16.02
CA SER A 95 0.49 3.17 14.93
C SER A 95 -0.96 3.33 14.43
N ILE A 96 -1.70 2.22 14.31
CA ILE A 96 -3.13 2.25 13.94
C ILE A 96 -3.95 2.96 15.02
N LEU A 97 -3.72 2.65 16.30
CA LEU A 97 -4.40 3.29 17.42
C LEU A 97 -4.16 4.81 17.44
N ALA A 98 -2.91 5.25 17.21
CA ALA A 98 -2.58 6.66 17.12
C ALA A 98 -3.37 7.38 16.01
N VAL A 99 -3.55 6.75 14.86
CA VAL A 99 -4.34 7.31 13.75
C VAL A 99 -5.82 7.37 14.08
N VAL A 100 -6.36 6.33 14.73
CA VAL A 100 -7.75 6.34 15.19
C VAL A 100 -7.97 7.50 16.18
N LEU A 101 -7.04 7.73 17.11
CA LEU A 101 -7.09 8.88 18.01
C LEU A 101 -7.04 10.22 17.26
N ILE A 102 -6.14 10.37 16.28
CA ILE A 102 -6.08 11.57 15.43
C ILE A 102 -7.39 11.77 14.67
N ALA A 103 -7.98 10.70 14.14
CA ALA A 103 -9.26 10.75 13.43
C ALA A 103 -10.43 11.15 14.36
N LEU A 104 -10.44 10.67 15.61
CA LEU A 104 -11.43 11.06 16.62
C LEU A 104 -11.29 12.53 17.02
N ILE A 105 -10.07 13.01 17.22
CA ILE A 105 -9.79 14.43 17.50
C ILE A 105 -10.25 15.28 16.30
N TYR A 106 -9.92 14.87 15.08
CA TYR A 106 -10.35 15.54 13.85
C TYR A 106 -11.87 15.58 13.72
N TYR A 107 -12.55 14.47 14.05
CA TYR A 107 -14.00 14.40 14.09
C TYR A 107 -14.59 15.38 15.12
N ALA A 108 -14.07 15.41 16.35
CA ALA A 108 -14.53 16.31 17.39
C ALA A 108 -14.37 17.79 16.99
N ILE A 109 -13.22 18.16 16.41
CA ILE A 109 -12.97 19.52 15.90
C ILE A 109 -13.93 19.85 14.77
N SER A 110 -14.13 18.94 13.81
CA SER A 110 -15.04 19.18 12.69
C SER A 110 -16.50 19.29 13.15
N ALA A 111 -16.91 18.53 14.16
CA ALA A 111 -18.25 18.63 14.75
C ALA A 111 -18.44 19.96 15.48
N PHE A 112 -17.44 20.38 16.25
CA PHE A 112 -17.41 21.69 16.91
C PHE A 112 -17.52 22.84 15.90
N LEU A 113 -16.70 22.82 14.83
CA LEU A 113 -16.74 23.82 13.76
C LEU A 113 -18.07 23.82 13.01
N GLY A 114 -18.65 22.63 12.76
CA GLY A 114 -19.96 22.51 12.14
C GLY A 114 -21.10 23.06 13.00
N TYR A 115 -21.03 22.85 14.32
CA TYR A 115 -22.04 23.30 15.28
C TYR A 115 -21.96 24.81 15.54
N PHE A 116 -20.77 25.33 15.86
CA PHE A 116 -20.61 26.74 16.27
C PHE A 116 -20.40 27.70 15.10
N TYR A 117 -19.78 27.26 14.01
CA TYR A 117 -19.40 28.13 12.89
C TYR A 117 -20.10 27.77 11.58
N GLY A 118 -20.96 26.76 11.57
CA GLY A 118 -21.67 26.32 10.37
C GLY A 118 -20.77 25.74 9.27
N ILE A 119 -19.49 25.50 9.56
CA ILE A 119 -18.50 24.99 8.59
C ILE A 119 -18.77 23.50 8.36
N LYS A 120 -19.54 23.19 7.32
CA LYS A 120 -19.89 21.82 6.90
C LYS A 120 -19.00 21.37 5.75
N GLY A 121 -18.61 20.08 5.74
CA GLY A 121 -17.99 19.44 4.56
C GLY A 121 -16.50 19.08 4.66
N ILE A 122 -15.79 19.45 5.73
CA ILE A 122 -14.35 19.15 5.87
C ILE A 122 -14.09 17.72 6.38
N LEU A 123 -15.05 17.13 7.10
CA LEU A 123 -14.87 15.83 7.78
C LEU A 123 -14.54 14.68 6.82
N LYS A 124 -15.41 14.43 5.82
CA LYS A 124 -15.28 13.29 4.90
C LYS A 124 -13.98 13.33 4.07
N PRO A 125 -13.66 14.43 3.36
CA PRO A 125 -12.41 14.49 2.58
C PRO A 125 -11.17 14.48 3.49
N GLY A 126 -11.24 15.07 4.69
CA GLY A 126 -10.12 15.07 5.63
C GLY A 126 -9.80 13.68 6.19
N LEU A 127 -10.81 12.90 6.57
CA LEU A 127 -10.62 11.51 7.02
C LEU A 127 -10.04 10.64 5.89
N ALA A 128 -10.52 10.81 4.65
CA ALA A 128 -9.98 10.11 3.49
C ALA A 128 -8.50 10.48 3.24
N LEU A 129 -8.14 11.76 3.37
CA LEU A 129 -6.77 12.23 3.25
C LEU A 129 -5.88 11.67 4.36
N LEU A 130 -6.33 11.70 5.62
CA LEU A 130 -5.60 11.14 6.76
C LEU A 130 -5.34 9.65 6.55
N PHE A 131 -6.34 8.88 6.13
CA PHE A 131 -6.19 7.47 5.81
C PHE A 131 -5.16 7.24 4.69
N LYS A 132 -5.23 8.04 3.61
CA LYS A 132 -4.28 7.97 2.49
C LYS A 132 -2.85 8.27 2.93
N LEU A 133 -2.65 9.34 3.71
CA LEU A 133 -1.34 9.75 4.21
C LEU A 133 -0.77 8.71 5.16
N PHE A 134 -1.59 8.16 6.05
CA PHE A 134 -1.18 7.13 6.99
C PHE A 134 -0.74 5.85 6.26
N THR A 135 -1.62 5.29 5.43
CA THR A 135 -1.31 4.04 4.70
C THR A 135 -0.08 4.20 3.80
N THR A 136 0.04 5.32 3.09
CA THR A 136 1.21 5.63 2.27
C THR A 136 2.48 5.77 3.10
N SER A 137 2.45 6.56 4.18
CA SER A 137 3.63 6.81 5.01
C SER A 137 4.15 5.55 5.68
N LEU A 138 3.24 4.67 6.14
CA LEU A 138 3.61 3.42 6.80
C LEU A 138 4.32 2.47 5.83
N VAL A 139 3.81 2.31 4.60
CA VAL A 139 4.46 1.47 3.59
C VAL A 139 5.81 2.06 3.16
N LEU A 140 5.88 3.38 2.94
CA LEU A 140 7.13 4.07 2.58
C LEU A 140 8.18 4.00 3.69
N TYR A 141 7.77 4.10 4.96
CA TYR A 141 8.64 4.03 6.12
C TYR A 141 9.32 2.66 6.20
N HIS A 142 8.54 1.58 6.20
CA HIS A 142 9.10 0.22 6.24
C HIS A 142 9.97 -0.09 5.03
N TYR A 143 9.57 0.38 3.84
CA TYR A 143 10.38 0.21 2.64
C TYR A 143 11.72 0.97 2.71
N SER A 144 11.68 2.25 3.11
CA SER A 144 12.89 3.07 3.18
C SER A 144 13.88 2.49 4.18
N LEU A 145 13.40 2.07 5.35
CA LEU A 145 14.20 1.36 6.34
C LEU A 145 14.80 0.06 5.78
N PHE A 146 14.00 -0.74 5.07
CA PHE A 146 14.48 -1.94 4.41
C PHE A 146 15.59 -1.65 3.41
N VAL A 147 15.40 -0.70 2.48
CA VAL A 147 16.43 -0.34 1.49
C VAL A 147 17.73 0.08 2.16
N TRP A 148 17.64 0.89 3.21
CA TRP A 148 18.78 1.33 4.01
C TRP A 148 19.50 0.17 4.71
N THR A 149 18.76 -0.73 5.33
CA THR A 149 19.31 -1.83 6.15
C THR A 149 19.69 -3.08 5.35
N LYS A 150 19.20 -3.23 4.12
CA LYS A 150 19.43 -4.41 3.29
C LYS A 150 20.92 -4.77 3.09
N PRO A 151 21.85 -3.82 2.86
CA PRO A 151 23.28 -4.15 2.82
C PRO A 151 23.81 -4.73 4.14
N LEU A 152 23.28 -4.29 5.28
CA LEU A 152 23.66 -4.80 6.60
C LEU A 152 23.09 -6.21 6.83
N PHE A 153 21.86 -6.48 6.38
CA PHE A 153 21.29 -7.84 6.39
C PHE A 153 22.12 -8.81 5.55
N LYS A 154 22.61 -8.37 4.38
CA LYS A 154 23.53 -9.19 3.56
C LYS A 154 24.86 -9.50 4.27
N ARG A 155 25.27 -8.67 5.23
CA ARG A 155 26.44 -8.92 6.09
C ARG A 155 26.13 -9.79 7.32
N GLY A 156 24.91 -10.33 7.43
CA GLY A 156 24.48 -11.17 8.56
C GLY A 156 24.06 -10.39 9.81
N TYR A 157 23.88 -9.06 9.73
CA TYR A 157 23.37 -8.30 10.87
C TYR A 157 21.90 -8.63 11.14
N LYS A 158 21.54 -8.87 12.41
CA LYS A 158 20.14 -8.97 12.84
C LYS A 158 19.41 -7.62 12.69
N SER A 159 18.07 -7.64 12.61
CA SER A 159 17.22 -6.45 12.41
C SER A 159 17.53 -5.31 13.38
N THR A 160 17.60 -5.66 14.66
CA THR A 160 17.93 -4.74 15.77
C THR A 160 19.32 -4.11 15.63
N ARG A 161 20.34 -4.93 15.33
CA ARG A 161 21.73 -4.45 15.16
C ARG A 161 21.89 -3.59 13.91
N ALA A 162 21.25 -3.97 12.80
CA ALA A 162 21.27 -3.19 11.56
C ALA A 162 20.63 -1.80 11.77
N SER A 163 19.51 -1.75 12.50
CA SER A 163 18.84 -0.49 12.82
C SER A 163 19.70 0.42 13.70
N LYS A 164 20.40 -0.13 14.70
CA LYS A 164 21.36 0.64 15.53
C LYS A 164 22.55 1.14 14.70
N ALA A 165 23.12 0.30 13.85
CA ALA A 165 24.22 0.68 12.97
C ALA A 165 23.82 1.78 11.97
N LEU A 166 22.62 1.68 11.38
CA LEU A 166 22.07 2.72 10.51
C LEU A 166 21.92 4.05 11.26
N LYS A 167 21.37 4.04 12.48
CA LYS A 167 21.23 5.24 13.30
C LYS A 167 22.59 5.87 13.65
N ALA A 168 23.58 5.05 14.02
CA ALA A 168 24.93 5.53 14.32
C ALA A 168 25.58 6.16 13.08
N TRP A 169 25.52 5.49 11.93
CA TRP A 169 26.07 6.01 10.67
C TRP A 169 25.35 7.29 10.20
N GLY A 170 24.03 7.35 10.34
CA GLY A 170 23.22 8.51 9.97
C GLY A 170 23.52 9.75 10.83
N ARG A 171 23.90 9.56 12.09
CA ARG A 171 24.35 10.67 12.96
C ARG A 171 25.66 11.28 12.48
N SER A 172 26.59 10.45 12.01
CA SER A 172 27.87 10.91 11.47
C SER A 172 27.76 11.50 10.07
N ASN A 173 26.81 11.02 9.24
CA ASN A 173 26.67 11.38 7.83
C ASN A 173 25.30 12.00 7.50
N LYS A 174 24.88 13.02 8.26
CA LYS A 174 23.53 13.61 8.20
C LYS A 174 23.10 14.03 6.79
N LEU A 175 23.96 14.77 6.07
CA LEU A 175 23.65 15.26 4.72
C LEU A 175 23.46 14.13 3.72
N LEU A 176 24.34 13.13 3.76
CA LEU A 176 24.30 12.01 2.83
C LEU A 176 23.11 11.09 3.12
N PHE A 177 22.78 10.92 4.40
CA PHE A 177 21.55 10.26 4.85
C PHE A 177 20.30 10.98 4.33
N ALA A 178 20.23 12.31 4.44
CA ALA A 178 19.11 13.09 3.95
C ALA A 178 18.98 13.01 2.42
N LYS A 179 20.08 13.22 1.69
CA LYS A 179 20.11 13.14 0.21
C LYS A 179 19.65 11.78 -0.30
N TYR A 180 20.16 10.69 0.26
CA TYR A 180 19.79 9.35 -0.17
C TYR A 180 18.34 8.99 0.22
N SER A 181 17.87 9.42 1.39
CA SER A 181 16.47 9.22 1.79
C SER A 181 15.50 9.98 0.87
N LEU A 182 15.84 11.22 0.49
CA LEU A 182 15.08 11.98 -0.50
C LEU A 182 15.10 11.30 -1.87
N LEU A 183 16.24 10.78 -2.30
CA LEU A 183 16.37 10.03 -3.54
C LEU A 183 15.48 8.78 -3.56
N ILE A 184 15.39 8.03 -2.45
CA ILE A 184 14.44 6.90 -2.32
C ILE A 184 13.02 7.39 -2.58
N ILE A 185 12.59 8.46 -1.91
CA ILE A 185 11.21 8.99 -2.03
C ILE A 185 10.92 9.44 -3.46
N VAL A 186 11.80 10.23 -4.06
CA VAL A 186 11.63 10.73 -5.44
C VAL A 186 11.53 9.58 -6.43
N ILE A 187 12.39 8.57 -6.31
CA ILE A 187 12.37 7.41 -7.20
C ILE A 187 11.10 6.59 -7.01
N VAL A 188 10.62 6.40 -5.78
CA VAL A 188 9.35 5.71 -5.54
C VAL A 188 8.19 6.47 -6.18
N ILE A 189 8.11 7.79 -6.00
CA ILE A 189 7.07 8.61 -6.64
C ILE A 189 7.15 8.51 -8.16
N ALA A 190 8.35 8.65 -8.75
CA ALA A 190 8.58 8.53 -10.18
C ALA A 190 8.11 7.16 -10.71
N SER A 191 8.38 6.09 -9.97
CA SER A 191 7.98 4.74 -10.35
C SER A 191 6.47 4.52 -10.37
N VAL A 192 5.75 5.14 -9.42
CA VAL A 192 4.29 5.09 -9.40
C VAL A 192 3.73 5.88 -10.58
N ARG A 193 4.34 7.01 -10.95
CA ARG A 193 3.97 7.75 -12.17
C ARG A 193 4.20 6.93 -13.44
N ILE A 194 5.36 6.28 -13.57
CA ILE A 194 5.64 5.39 -14.69
C ILE A 194 4.60 4.26 -14.76
N TYR A 195 4.23 3.69 -13.63
CA TYR A 195 3.17 2.68 -13.58
C TYR A 195 1.81 3.23 -13.99
N GLN A 196 1.43 4.44 -13.58
CA GLN A 196 0.20 5.10 -14.05
C GLN A 196 0.21 5.29 -15.59
N PHE A 197 1.33 5.70 -16.15
CA PHE A 197 1.49 5.81 -17.61
C PHE A 197 1.37 4.44 -18.29
N ALA A 198 2.04 3.41 -17.75
CA ALA A 198 1.93 2.04 -18.28
C ALA A 198 0.48 1.52 -18.20
N MET A 199 -0.23 1.79 -17.10
CA MET A 199 -1.64 1.40 -16.95
C MET A 199 -2.54 2.06 -18.00
N SER A 200 -2.38 3.38 -18.19
CA SER A 200 -3.25 4.17 -19.07
C SER A 200 -2.97 3.96 -20.56
N TYR A 201 -1.71 3.84 -20.96
CA TYR A 201 -1.32 3.78 -22.37
C TYR A 201 -1.01 2.37 -22.89
N LEU A 202 -0.72 1.42 -22.02
CA LEU A 202 -0.41 0.04 -22.44
C LEU A 202 -1.50 -0.92 -21.98
N LEU A 203 -1.71 -1.05 -20.66
CA LEU A 203 -2.59 -2.10 -20.13
C LEU A 203 -4.07 -1.87 -20.46
N PHE A 204 -4.58 -0.65 -20.29
CA PHE A 204 -6.00 -0.38 -20.55
C PHE A 204 -6.39 -0.57 -22.03
N PRO A 205 -5.64 -0.03 -23.02
CA PRO A 205 -5.90 -0.32 -24.43
C PRO A 205 -5.78 -1.80 -24.79
N LEU A 206 -4.84 -2.53 -24.18
CA LEU A 206 -4.71 -3.98 -24.38
C LEU A 206 -5.93 -4.75 -23.85
N LEU A 207 -6.43 -4.39 -22.66
CA LEU A 207 -7.62 -5.02 -22.07
C LEU A 207 -8.87 -4.74 -22.91
N ASP A 208 -9.03 -3.51 -23.40
CA ASP A 208 -10.14 -3.17 -24.30
C ASP A 208 -10.02 -3.88 -25.65
N GLY A 209 -8.80 -3.99 -26.20
CA GLY A 209 -8.54 -4.75 -27.43
C GLY A 209 -8.90 -6.23 -27.30
N ILE A 210 -8.53 -6.87 -26.18
CA ILE A 210 -8.91 -8.26 -25.89
C ILE A 210 -10.42 -8.40 -25.80
N ASN A 211 -11.10 -7.48 -25.11
CA ASN A 211 -12.55 -7.51 -25.00
C ASN A 211 -13.23 -7.37 -26.36
N GLN A 212 -12.75 -6.46 -27.22
CA GLN A 212 -13.31 -6.26 -28.56
C GLN A 212 -13.13 -7.47 -29.48
N HIS A 213 -11.98 -8.16 -29.40
CA HIS A 213 -11.69 -9.27 -30.30
C HIS A 213 -12.25 -10.61 -29.78
N TRP A 214 -12.23 -10.84 -28.47
CA TRP A 214 -12.53 -12.15 -27.87
C TRP A 214 -13.80 -12.13 -27.01
N GLY A 215 -14.40 -10.96 -26.77
CA GLY A 215 -15.61 -10.79 -25.94
C GLY A 215 -15.38 -11.04 -24.45
N VAL A 216 -14.12 -11.17 -24.00
CA VAL A 216 -13.79 -11.48 -22.61
C VAL A 216 -13.47 -10.19 -21.85
N GLU A 217 -14.30 -9.85 -20.86
CA GLU A 217 -14.04 -8.73 -19.97
C GLU A 217 -13.09 -9.13 -18.84
N MET A 218 -11.84 -8.67 -18.94
CA MET A 218 -10.77 -8.94 -17.98
C MET A 218 -10.75 -7.95 -16.79
N ARG A 219 -11.71 -7.01 -16.75
CA ARG A 219 -11.86 -6.05 -15.66
C ARG A 219 -12.70 -6.64 -14.53
N PHE A 220 -12.37 -6.26 -13.31
CA PHE A 220 -13.12 -6.70 -12.14
C PHE A 220 -14.47 -5.98 -12.04
N TYR A 221 -15.53 -6.76 -11.89
CA TYR A 221 -16.91 -6.28 -11.75
C TYR A 221 -17.29 -6.14 -10.29
N LEU A 222 -17.74 -4.96 -9.86
CA LEU A 222 -18.30 -4.74 -8.51
C LEU A 222 -19.81 -4.95 -8.50
N LEU A 223 -20.31 -5.64 -7.48
CA LEU A 223 -21.75 -5.83 -7.28
C LEU A 223 -22.37 -4.57 -6.66
N PRO A 224 -23.62 -4.22 -7.02
CA PRO A 224 -24.40 -3.25 -6.26
C PRO A 224 -24.71 -3.81 -4.85
N PHE A 225 -24.84 -2.93 -3.85
CA PHE A 225 -25.08 -3.35 -2.47
C PHE A 225 -26.57 -3.65 -2.24
N ASN A 226 -26.95 -4.92 -2.38
CA ASN A 226 -28.31 -5.39 -2.09
C ASN A 226 -28.41 -6.00 -0.68
N GLY A 227 -27.35 -6.64 -0.21
CA GLY A 227 -27.24 -7.24 1.12
C GLY A 227 -25.84 -7.18 1.72
N ILE A 228 -25.71 -7.69 2.95
CA ILE A 228 -24.44 -7.72 3.70
C ILE A 228 -23.39 -8.58 2.99
N SER A 229 -23.80 -9.68 2.35
CA SER A 229 -22.92 -10.56 1.55
C SER A 229 -22.14 -9.80 0.49
N ASP A 230 -22.78 -8.81 -0.14
CA ASP A 230 -22.18 -8.04 -1.23
C ASP A 230 -21.03 -7.17 -0.73
N VAL A 231 -21.08 -6.75 0.54
CA VAL A 231 -19.97 -6.05 1.19
C VAL A 231 -18.73 -6.94 1.23
N PHE A 232 -18.88 -8.20 1.64
CA PHE A 232 -17.77 -9.16 1.67
C PHE A 232 -17.26 -9.49 0.27
N ILE A 233 -18.16 -9.72 -0.68
CA ILE A 233 -17.79 -10.05 -2.07
C ILE A 233 -17.04 -8.88 -2.73
N ASN A 234 -17.56 -7.66 -2.63
CA ASN A 234 -16.89 -6.47 -3.16
C ASN A 234 -15.52 -6.24 -2.51
N THR A 235 -15.41 -6.50 -1.21
CA THR A 235 -14.13 -6.38 -0.49
C THR A 235 -13.13 -7.44 -0.96
N LEU A 236 -13.56 -8.66 -1.26
CA LEU A 236 -12.72 -9.69 -1.88
C LEU A 236 -12.29 -9.29 -3.29
N ILE A 237 -13.20 -8.80 -4.12
CA ILE A 237 -12.90 -8.33 -5.48
C ILE A 237 -11.85 -7.21 -5.45
N LEU A 238 -11.99 -6.23 -4.55
CA LEU A 238 -11.00 -5.17 -4.34
C LEU A 238 -9.65 -5.73 -3.89
N SER A 239 -9.64 -6.78 -3.06
CA SER A 239 -8.42 -7.45 -2.63
C SER A 239 -7.72 -8.17 -3.80
N PHE A 240 -8.48 -8.84 -4.66
CA PHE A 240 -7.93 -9.46 -5.86
C PHE A 240 -7.39 -8.42 -6.84
N ALA A 241 -8.12 -7.34 -7.08
CA ALA A 241 -7.65 -6.22 -7.90
C ALA A 241 -6.36 -5.61 -7.34
N PHE A 242 -6.24 -5.51 -6.01
CA PHE A 242 -5.03 -5.06 -5.33
C PHE A 242 -3.84 -6.00 -5.57
N LEU A 243 -4.04 -7.32 -5.46
CA LEU A 243 -2.99 -8.31 -5.73
C LEU A 243 -2.54 -8.30 -7.19
N VAL A 244 -3.48 -8.21 -8.14
CA VAL A 244 -3.19 -8.10 -9.57
C VAL A 244 -2.42 -6.81 -9.88
N ALA A 245 -2.81 -5.68 -9.29
CA ALA A 245 -2.07 -4.44 -9.41
C ALA A 245 -0.64 -4.54 -8.85
N ASN A 246 -0.41 -5.30 -7.77
CA ASN A 246 0.95 -5.54 -7.27
C ASN A 246 1.77 -6.40 -8.24
N LEU A 247 1.14 -7.38 -8.88
CA LEU A 247 1.80 -8.24 -9.86
C LEU A 247 2.28 -7.44 -11.08
N PHE A 248 1.42 -6.55 -11.63
CA PHE A 248 1.81 -5.68 -12.74
C PHE A 248 2.86 -4.63 -12.34
N PHE A 249 2.85 -4.21 -11.08
CA PHE A 249 3.83 -3.25 -10.59
C PHE A 249 5.20 -3.87 -10.28
N TYR A 250 5.25 -5.17 -10.00
CA TYR A 250 6.46 -5.87 -9.57
C TYR A 250 7.69 -5.67 -10.47
N PRO A 251 7.61 -5.74 -11.83
CA PRO A 251 8.80 -5.56 -12.68
C PRO A 251 9.45 -4.18 -12.51
N ILE A 252 8.62 -3.14 -12.36
CA ILE A 252 9.07 -1.76 -12.12
C ILE A 252 9.74 -1.68 -10.74
N ALA A 253 9.04 -2.19 -9.72
CA ALA A 253 9.52 -2.17 -8.35
C ALA A 253 10.83 -2.94 -8.16
N PHE A 254 10.95 -4.10 -8.80
CA PHE A 254 12.14 -4.94 -8.76
C PHE A 254 13.36 -4.23 -9.36
N THR A 255 13.19 -3.63 -10.55
CA THR A 255 14.26 -2.92 -11.26
C THR A 255 14.77 -1.73 -10.44
N ILE A 256 13.85 -0.94 -9.90
CA ILE A 256 14.20 0.21 -9.06
C ILE A 256 14.84 -0.20 -7.75
N ASN A 257 14.33 -1.23 -7.09
CA ASN A 257 14.93 -1.73 -5.85
C ASN A 257 16.40 -2.16 -6.10
N ARG A 258 16.69 -2.80 -7.24
CA ARG A 258 18.08 -3.11 -7.64
C ARG A 258 18.93 -1.85 -7.82
N ILE A 259 18.40 -0.80 -8.46
CA ILE A 259 19.11 0.48 -8.65
C ILE A 259 19.40 1.13 -7.30
N LEU A 260 18.38 1.26 -6.43
CA LEU A 260 18.53 1.87 -5.10
C LEU A 260 19.57 1.11 -4.26
N ILE A 261 19.51 -0.22 -4.22
CA ILE A 261 20.50 -1.01 -3.48
C ILE A 261 21.92 -0.78 -4.00
N LYS A 262 22.11 -0.63 -5.33
CA LYS A 262 23.42 -0.33 -5.93
C LYS A 262 23.92 1.08 -5.60
N LEU A 263 23.02 2.03 -5.37
CA LEU A 263 23.33 3.41 -4.99
C LEU A 263 23.43 3.60 -3.47
N ASN A 264 23.09 2.58 -2.68
CA ASN A 264 23.09 2.68 -1.22
C ASN A 264 24.51 3.01 -0.72
N PRO A 265 24.68 4.10 0.05
CA PRO A 265 25.99 4.53 0.54
C PRO A 265 26.59 3.60 1.60
N LEU A 266 25.79 2.73 2.21
CA LEU A 266 26.27 1.68 3.11
C LEU A 266 26.77 0.43 2.35
N LYS A 267 26.67 0.38 1.01
CA LYS A 267 27.20 -0.76 0.25
C LYS A 267 28.72 -0.80 0.42
N THR A 268 29.25 -1.99 0.66
CA THR A 268 30.69 -2.25 0.53
C THR A 268 31.03 -2.35 -0.95
N LYS A 269 32.22 -1.87 -1.33
CA LYS A 269 32.83 -2.13 -2.63
C LYS A 269 32.85 -3.63 -2.91
#